data_AF-A0A973L0M8-F1
#
_entry.id   AF-A0A973L0M8-F1
#
_cell.length_a   1.000
_cell.length_b   1.000
_cell.length_c   1.000
_cell.angle_alpha   90.00
_cell.angle_beta   90.00
_cell.angle_gamma   90.00
#
_symmetry.space_group_name_H-M   'P 1'
#
loop_
_entity.id
_entity.type
_entity.pdbx_description
1 polymer ?
#
loop_
_entity_poly.entity_id
_entity_poly.type
_entity_poly.pdbx_seq_one_letter_code
_entity_poly.pdbx_strand_id
1 'polypeptide(L)' 'MGTTDTPGGARPLHAVARVKQVPLGDHPGTLDGGGRLLREGFAVELNPWCRRAVT' A
#
# COMPACT_ATOMS: atom_id res chain seq x y z
N MET A 1 -25.82 -43.74 6.56
CA MET A 1 -24.66 -42.99 7.08
C MET A 1 -24.51 -41.80 6.16
N GLY A 2 -24.99 -40.63 6.59
CA GLY A 2 -25.22 -39.47 5.72
C GLY A 2 -23.92 -38.81 5.26
N THR A 3 -23.84 -38.51 3.97
CA THR A 3 -22.83 -37.65 3.36
C THR A 3 -22.95 -36.24 3.94
N THR A 4 -21.89 -35.77 4.59
CA THR A 4 -21.77 -34.37 5.03
C THR A 4 -21.62 -33.47 3.81
N ASP A 5 -22.76 -33.01 3.29
CA ASP A 5 -22.81 -31.96 2.29
C ASP A 5 -22.42 -30.64 2.97
N THR A 6 -21.21 -30.16 2.70
CA THR A 6 -20.75 -28.86 3.22
C THR A 6 -21.34 -27.79 2.31
N PRO A 7 -22.22 -26.91 2.80
CA PRO A 7 -22.90 -25.95 1.93
C PRO A 7 -21.87 -24.93 1.42
N GLY A 8 -21.60 -24.99 0.11
CA GLY A 8 -20.77 -24.04 -0.62
C GLY A 8 -19.28 -24.26 -0.41
N GLY A 9 -18.60 -24.82 -1.42
CA GLY A 9 -17.13 -24.78 -1.49
C GLY A 9 -16.66 -23.33 -1.30
N ALA A 10 -16.06 -23.05 -0.15
CA ALA A 10 -15.82 -21.68 0.30
C ALA A 10 -14.91 -20.98 -0.71
N ARG A 11 -15.49 -20.03 -1.46
CA ARG A 11 -14.72 -19.22 -2.39
C ARG A 11 -13.67 -18.45 -1.58
N PRO A 12 -12.40 -18.42 -1.99
CA PRO A 12 -11.36 -17.73 -1.23
C PRO A 12 -11.69 -16.25 -1.04
N LEU A 13 -11.33 -15.71 0.12
CA LEU A 13 -11.42 -14.28 0.39
C LEU A 13 -10.37 -13.55 -0.45
N HIS A 14 -10.77 -12.49 -1.13
CA HIS A 14 -9.87 -11.60 -1.85
C HIS A 14 -9.76 -10.28 -1.09
N ALA A 15 -8.58 -9.99 -0.57
CA ALA A 15 -8.25 -8.72 0.08
C ALA A 15 -7.43 -7.84 -0.86
N VAL A 16 -7.70 -6.53 -0.86
CA VAL A 16 -6.96 -5.55 -1.64
C VAL A 16 -6.58 -4.38 -0.74
N ALA A 17 -5.29 -4.04 -0.71
CA ALA A 17 -4.77 -2.89 0.01
C ALA A 17 -4.28 -1.83 -0.99
N ARG A 18 -4.75 -0.59 -0.83
CA ARG A 18 -4.18 0.56 -1.54
C ARG A 18 -2.93 1.03 -0.83
N VAL A 19 -1.82 1.02 -1.57
CA VAL A 19 -0.53 1.48 -1.08
C VAL A 19 -0.10 2.75 -1.80
N LYS A 20 0.73 3.55 -1.13
CA LYS A 20 1.32 4.76 -1.69
C LYS A 20 2.82 4.76 -1.47
N GLN A 21 3.57 5.05 -2.51
CA GLN A 21 4.98 5.43 -2.43
C GLN A 21 5.07 6.90 -2.01
N VAL A 22 5.90 7.20 -1.02
CA VAL A 22 6.15 8.56 -0.51
C VAL A 22 7.65 8.82 -0.46
N PRO A 23 8.11 10.09 -0.45
CA PRO A 23 9.48 10.41 -0.08
C PRO A 23 9.79 9.90 1.32
N LEU A 24 11.06 9.59 1.59
CA LEU A 24 11.49 9.34 2.96
C LEU A 24 11.21 10.55 3.87
N GLY A 25 10.99 10.28 5.17
CA GLY A 25 10.66 11.31 6.15
C GLY A 25 11.68 12.45 6.31
N ASP A 26 12.91 12.27 5.83
CA ASP A 26 13.99 13.29 5.82
C ASP A 26 14.04 14.12 4.53
N HIS A 27 13.06 13.96 3.62
CA HIS A 27 13.00 14.73 2.39
C HIS A 27 12.93 16.25 2.68
N PRO A 28 13.78 17.09 2.07
CA PRO A 28 13.94 18.51 2.42
C PRO A 28 12.73 19.39 2.07
N GLY A 29 11.77 18.87 1.30
CA GLY A 29 10.57 19.61 0.93
C GLY A 29 10.77 20.61 -0.21
N THR A 30 11.91 20.57 -0.90
CA THR A 30 12.27 21.54 -1.94
C THR A 30 11.27 21.53 -3.10
N LEU A 31 10.84 22.73 -3.50
CA LEU A 31 9.94 22.93 -4.63
C LEU A 31 10.72 23.43 -5.87
N ASP A 32 10.27 23.04 -7.06
CA ASP A 32 10.71 23.64 -8.32
C ASP A 32 10.09 25.03 -8.54
N GLY A 33 10.45 25.69 -9.64
CA GLY A 33 9.91 27.00 -10.02
C GLY A 33 8.40 27.01 -10.31
N GLY A 34 7.77 25.85 -10.46
CA GLY A 34 6.33 25.68 -10.61
C GLY A 34 5.62 25.29 -9.31
N GLY A 35 6.33 25.26 -8.17
CA GLY A 35 5.78 24.89 -6.87
C GLY A 35 5.54 23.38 -6.70
N ARG A 36 6.12 22.52 -7.55
CA ARG A 36 6.04 21.07 -7.38
C ARG A 36 7.24 20.58 -6.58
N LEU A 37 7.00 19.58 -5.73
CA LEU A 37 8.08 18.91 -5.00
C LEU A 37 9.09 18.31 -5.98
N LEU A 38 10.37 18.62 -5.79
CA LEU A 38 11.46 17.92 -6.47
C LEU A 38 11.48 16.46 -6.04
N ARG A 39 11.55 15.54 -7.00
CA ARG A 39 11.45 14.08 -6.73
C ARG A 39 12.67 13.30 -7.20
N GLU A 40 13.43 13.82 -8.16
CA GLU A 40 14.61 13.16 -8.68
C GLU A 40 15.73 13.15 -7.64
N GLY A 41 16.48 12.05 -7.56
CA GLY A 41 17.60 11.89 -6.64
C GLY A 41 17.22 11.63 -5.18
N PHE A 42 15.92 11.65 -4.84
CA PHE A 42 15.46 11.39 -3.48
C PHE A 42 14.99 9.96 -3.30
N ALA A 43 15.36 9.38 -2.17
CA ALA A 43 14.89 8.06 -1.77
C ALA A 43 13.39 8.10 -1.40
N VAL A 44 12.75 6.94 -1.56
CA VAL A 44 11.31 6.75 -1.41
C VAL A 44 11.01 5.52 -0.56
N GLU A 45 9.89 5.53 0.13
CA GLU A 45 9.44 4.44 1.00
C GLU A 45 7.95 4.13 0.81
N LEU A 46 7.54 2.94 1.24
CA LEU A 46 6.12 2.64 1.43
C LEU A 46 5.59 3.56 2.53
N ASN A 47 4.46 4.22 2.26
CA ASN A 47 3.79 5.09 3.21
C ASN A 47 3.67 4.40 4.59
N PRO A 48 4.11 5.05 5.68
CA PRO A 48 4.13 4.42 7.01
C PRO A 48 2.77 3.86 7.45
N TRP A 49 1.67 4.49 7.03
CA TRP A 49 0.31 3.99 7.31
C TRP A 49 -0.02 2.73 6.49
N CYS A 50 0.42 2.69 5.23
CA CYS A 50 0.19 1.54 4.35
C CYS A 50 0.96 0.28 4.78
N ARG A 51 2.05 0.41 5.55
CA ARG A 51 2.77 -0.76 6.12
C ARG A 51 1.84 -1.64 6.95
N ARG A 52 0.98 -1.00 7.77
CA ARG A 52 0.00 -1.68 8.62
C ARG A 52 -1.13 -2.35 7.83
N ALA A 53 -1.31 -1.98 6.56
CA ALA A 53 -2.38 -2.52 5.72
C ALA A 53 -1.96 -3.79 4.96
N VAL A 54 -0.66 -4.14 4.97
CA VAL A 54 -0.09 -5.26 4.21
C VAL A 54 0.56 -6.33 5.09
N THR A 55 0.54 -6.15 6.41
CA THR A 55 1.00 -7.09 7.45
C THR A 55 -0.18 -7.62 8.24
#